data_AF-A0A949UWZ0-F1
#
_entry.id   AF-A0A949UWZ0-F1
#
_cell.length_a   1.000
_cell.length_b   1.000
_cell.length_c   1.000
_cell.angle_alpha   90.00
_cell.angle_beta   90.00
_cell.angle_gamma   90.00
#
_symmetry.space_group_name_H-M   'P 1'
#
loop_
_entity.id
_entity.type
_entity.pdbx_description
1 polymer ?
#
loop_
_entity_poly.entity_id
_entity_poly.type
_entity_poly.pdbx_seq_one_letter_code
_entity_poly.pdbx_strand_id
1 'polypeptide(L)' 'VPDKHLHFPAAMKPAELAACGLHLGLDYPLPIVDHVQARARTLLRFQR' A
#
# COMPACT_ATOMS: atom_id res chain seq x y z
N VAL A 1 -10.84 -10.04 -2.01
CA VAL A 1 -9.85 -9.43 -1.07
C VAL A 1 -10.55 -9.22 0.27
N PRO A 2 -9.98 -9.67 1.40
CA PRO A 2 -10.58 -9.45 2.73
C PRO A 2 -10.69 -7.97 3.09
N ASP A 3 -11.75 -7.57 3.80
CA ASP A 3 -12.02 -6.17 4.18
C ASP A 3 -10.82 -5.48 4.85
N LYS A 4 -10.11 -6.21 5.72
CA LYS A 4 -8.89 -5.73 6.40
C LYS A 4 -7.81 -5.21 5.44
N HIS A 5 -7.75 -5.78 4.23
CA HIS A 5 -6.73 -5.47 3.22
C HIS A 5 -7.29 -4.72 2.02
N LEU A 6 -8.60 -4.45 1.96
CA LEU A 6 -9.24 -3.78 0.84
C LEU A 6 -8.62 -2.40 0.55
N HIS A 7 -8.32 -1.64 1.61
CA HIS A 7 -7.72 -0.30 1.49
C HIS A 7 -6.22 -0.31 1.20
N PHE A 8 -5.52 -1.40 1.53
CA PHE A 8 -4.08 -1.51 1.30
C PHE A 8 -3.68 -2.95 0.96
N PRO A 9 -3.98 -3.42 -0.27
CA PRO A 9 -3.70 -4.78 -0.70
C PRO A 9 -2.20 -5.12 -0.69
N ALA A 10 -1.33 -4.11 -0.83
CA ALA A 10 0.12 -4.27 -0.79
C ALA A 10 0.68 -4.74 0.57
N ALA A 11 -0.13 -4.74 1.64
CA ALA A 11 0.25 -5.33 2.93
C ALA A 11 -0.09 -6.83 3.06
N MET A 12 -0.75 -7.44 2.07
CA MET A 12 -1.05 -8.86 2.08
C MET A 12 0.20 -9.71 1.88
N LYS A 13 0.23 -10.90 2.48
CA LYS A 13 1.28 -11.89 2.22
C LYS A 13 1.13 -12.44 0.80
N PRO A 14 2.21 -12.94 0.16
CA PRO A 14 2.14 -13.51 -1.19
C PRO A 14 1.07 -14.60 -1.37
N ALA A 15 0.89 -15.47 -0.37
CA ALA A 15 -0.11 -16.53 -0.43
C ALA A 15 -1.55 -16.00 -0.42
N GLU A 16 -1.81 -14.90 0.30
CA GLU A 16 -3.14 -14.27 0.37
C GLU A 16 -3.46 -13.53 -0.93
N LEU A 17 -2.46 -12.89 -1.55
CA LEU A 17 -2.56 -12.27 -2.87
C LEU A 17 -2.91 -13.33 -3.93
N ALA A 18 -2.17 -14.46 -3.92
CA ALA A 18 -2.42 -15.58 -4.82
C ALA A 18 -3.82 -16.19 -4.63
N ALA A 19 -4.26 -16.38 -3.38
CA ALA A 19 -5.61 -16.87 -3.07
C ALA A 19 -6.72 -15.90 -3.54
N CYS A 20 -6.43 -14.60 -3.62
CA CYS A 20 -7.34 -13.61 -4.19
C CYS A 20 -7.18 -13.42 -5.70
N GLY A 21 -6.23 -14.10 -6.35
CA GLY A 21 -5.92 -13.92 -7.77
C GLY A 21 -5.41 -12.52 -8.12
N LEU A 22 -4.75 -11.84 -7.18
CA LEU A 22 -4.33 -10.44 -7.32
C LEU A 22 -2.81 -10.33 -7.56
N HIS A 23 -2.39 -9.78 -8.70
CA HIS A 23 -0.98 -9.45 -8.97
C HIS A 23 -0.70 -7.96 -8.79
N LEU A 24 0.12 -7.64 -7.78
CA LEU A 24 0.59 -6.28 -7.58
C LEU A 24 1.54 -5.86 -8.71
N GLY A 25 1.34 -4.66 -9.23
CA GLY A 25 2.04 -4.12 -10.41
C GLY A 25 1.37 -4.44 -11.75
N LEU A 26 0.35 -5.30 -11.78
CA LEU A 26 -0.40 -5.64 -12.99
C LEU A 26 -1.90 -5.39 -12.79
N ASP A 27 -2.52 -6.15 -11.88
CA ASP A 27 -3.97 -6.02 -11.58
C ASP A 27 -4.25 -4.83 -10.66
N TYR A 28 -3.29 -4.53 -9.77
CA TYR A 28 -3.35 -3.40 -8.84
C TYR A 28 -1.96 -2.81 -8.64
N PRO A 29 -1.77 -1.48 -8.70
CA PRO A 29 -0.43 -0.90 -8.64
C PRO A 29 0.23 -1.08 -7.28
N LEU A 30 1.57 -1.14 -7.28
CA LEU A 30 2.35 -0.99 -6.05
C LEU A 30 2.28 0.46 -5.55
N PRO A 31 2.41 0.69 -4.23
CA PRO A 31 2.49 2.04 -3.69
C PRO A 31 3.66 2.82 -4.33
N ILE A 32 3.35 3.95 -4.94
CA ILE A 32 4.35 4.79 -5.62
C ILE A 32 5.20 5.62 -4.64
N VAL A 33 4.75 5.76 -3.39
CA VAL A 33 5.47 6.45 -2.33
C VAL A 33 5.38 5.66 -1.03
N ASP A 34 6.43 5.73 -0.21
CA ASP A 34 6.34 5.37 1.20
C ASP A 34 5.57 6.47 1.94
N HIS A 35 4.38 6.14 2.44
CA HIS A 35 3.50 7.10 3.11
C HIS A 35 4.09 7.62 4.44
N VAL A 36 4.87 6.83 5.17
CA VAL A 36 5.49 7.25 6.43
C VAL A 36 6.52 8.34 6.13
N GLN A 37 7.40 8.09 5.17
CA GLN A 37 8.43 9.03 4.76
C GLN A 37 7.83 10.27 4.09
N ALA A 38 6.84 10.10 3.21
CA ALA A 38 6.16 11.22 2.56
C ALA A 38 5.49 12.15 3.57
N ARG A 39 4.81 11.59 4.58
CA ARG A 39 4.20 12.36 5.65
C ARG A 39 5.25 13.11 6.48
N ALA A 40 6.34 12.45 6.85
CA ALA A 40 7.41 13.08 7.63
C ALA A 40 8.03 14.29 6.89
N ARG A 41 8.29 14.16 5.58
CA ARG A 41 8.78 15.27 4.75
C ARG A 41 7.79 16.43 4.70
N THR A 42 6.51 16.14 4.50
CA THR A 42 5.45 17.18 4.49
C THR A 42 5.37 17.89 5.84
N LEU A 43 5.42 17.15 6.94
CA LEU A 43 5.39 17.72 8.27
C LEU A 43 6.59 18.64 8.52
N LEU A 44 7.81 18.21 8.23
CA LEU A 44 8.99 19.05 8.35
C LEU A 44 8.86 20.36 7.54
N ARG A 45 8.20 20.30 6.38
CA ARG A 45 7.99 21.45 5.51
C ARG A 45 7.00 22.48 6.07
N PHE A 46 6.00 22.05 6.83
CA PHE A 46 4.83 22.86 7.20
C PHE A 46 4.52 22.94 8.70
N GLN A 47 5.25 22.23 9.56
CA GLN A 47 5.22 22.46 11.01
C GLN A 47 5.76 23.87 11.28
N ARG A 48 4.86 24.80 11.65
CA ARG A 48 5.18 26.10 12.25
C ARG A 48 4.64 26.11 13.67
#